data_AF-A0A832MQH7-F1
#
_entry.id   AF-A0A832MQH7-F1
#
_cell.length_a   1.000
_cell.length_b   1.000
_cell.length_c   1.000
_cell.angle_alpha   90.00
_cell.angle_beta   90.00
_cell.angle_gamma   90.00
#
_symmetry.space_group_name_H-M   'P 1'
#
loop_
_entity.id
_entity.type
_entity.pdbx_description
1 polymer ?
#
loop_
_entity_poly.entity_id
_entity_poly.type
_entity_poly.pdbx_seq_one_letter_code
_entity_poly.pdbx_strand_id
1 'polypeptide(L)'
;MFLRGLGIVILAIGIFACAPDYRETKTLILKDDEALLFRQGVEEVRAGDYLRARATFNKLVTLHRDGKFVPPAEVYLKLMNEIDALKILWERKQKEGEKIQGELQEARQELKRAQERCQKEIEDLKRDLEYLKSLDIELQRRSKSVK
;
A
#
# COMPACT_ATOMS: atom_id res chain seq x y z
N MET A 1 -6.94 4.11 -6.71
CA MET A 1 -7.13 2.95 -5.81
C MET A 1 -7.40 3.31 -4.33
N PHE A 2 -7.64 4.58 -3.98
CA PHE A 2 -7.92 5.01 -2.59
C PHE A 2 -9.37 4.76 -2.09
N LEU A 3 -10.27 4.28 -2.96
CA LEU A 3 -11.69 4.16 -2.66
C LEU A 3 -12.09 2.89 -1.88
N ARG A 4 -11.22 1.89 -1.76
CA ARG A 4 -11.57 0.62 -1.07
C ARG A 4 -11.28 0.64 0.44
N GLY A 5 -10.27 1.38 0.90
CA GLY A 5 -9.98 1.53 2.34
C GLY A 5 -11.01 2.42 3.06
N LEU A 6 -11.51 3.45 2.38
CA LEU A 6 -12.57 4.32 2.89
C LEU A 6 -13.90 3.58 3.10
N GLY A 7 -14.19 2.57 2.27
CA GLY A 7 -15.39 1.75 2.41
C GLY A 7 -15.46 0.96 3.72
N ILE A 8 -14.32 0.46 4.22
CA ILE A 8 -14.25 -0.32 5.48
C ILE A 8 -14.42 0.60 6.68
N VAL A 9 -13.84 1.80 6.64
CA VAL A 9 -14.00 2.82 7.70
C VAL A 9 -15.46 3.30 7.75
N ILE A 10 -16.11 3.48 6.60
CA ILE A 10 -17.53 3.86 6.52
C ILE A 10 -18.44 2.73 7.03
N LEU A 11 -18.09 1.46 6.77
CA LEU A 11 -18.80 0.30 7.33
C LEU A 11 -18.67 0.22 8.86
N ALA A 12 -17.47 0.47 9.40
CA ALA A 12 -17.24 0.50 10.84
C ALA A 12 -18.02 1.65 11.54
N ILE A 13 -18.11 2.82 10.90
CA ILE A 13 -18.90 3.96 11.42
C ILE A 13 -20.41 3.70 11.28
N GLY A 14 -20.85 3.07 10.19
CA GLY A 14 -22.26 2.71 9.96
C GLY A 14 -22.79 1.68 10.95
N ILE A 15 -21.98 0.70 11.35
CA ILE A 15 -22.33 -0.28 12.39
C ILE A 15 -22.43 0.40 13.77
N PHE A 16 -21.58 1.41 14.04
CA PHE A 16 -21.64 2.22 15.26
C PHE A 16 -22.90 3.09 15.36
N ALA A 17 -23.39 3.63 14.23
CA ALA A 17 -24.59 4.47 14.20
C ALA A 17 -25.90 3.65 14.31
N CYS A 18 -25.88 2.37 13.96
CA CYS A 18 -27.04 1.48 14.03
C CYS A 18 -27.10 0.68 15.35
N ALA A 19 -26.11 0.80 16.23
CA ALA A 19 -26.18 0.21 17.56
C ALA A 19 -27.16 1.05 18.41
N PRO A 20 -28.32 0.52 18.83
CA PRO A 20 -29.24 1.26 19.67
C PRO A 20 -28.54 1.67 20.97
N ASP A 21 -28.78 2.90 21.41
CA ASP A 21 -28.21 3.50 22.61
C ASP A 21 -28.58 2.64 23.85
N TYR A 22 -27.70 1.72 24.24
CA TYR A 22 -27.88 0.78 25.36
C TYR A 22 -27.60 1.47 26.72
N ARG A 23 -28.08 2.70 26.91
CA ARG A 23 -27.79 3.50 28.12
C ARG A 23 -28.72 3.28 29.29
N GLU A 24 -29.85 2.61 29.15
CA GLU A 24 -30.74 2.40 30.29
C GLU A 24 -31.32 0.99 30.34
N THR A 25 -30.86 0.21 31.31
CA THR A 25 -31.72 -0.68 32.10
C THR A 25 -30.96 -1.09 33.36
N LYS A 26 -31.41 -0.57 34.49
CA LYS A 26 -30.94 -0.91 35.84
C LYS A 26 -31.50 -2.28 36.24
N THR A 27 -30.67 -3.01 36.99
CA THR A 27 -30.99 -4.08 37.96
C THR A 27 -31.48 -5.42 37.42
N LEU A 28 -30.52 -6.33 37.18
CA LEU A 28 -30.62 -7.76 37.55
C LEU A 28 -29.20 -8.31 37.73
N ILE A 29 -28.74 -8.24 38.97
CA ILE A 29 -27.44 -8.69 39.45
C ILE A 29 -27.29 -10.17 39.08
N LEU A 30 -26.19 -10.51 38.37
CA LEU A 30 -25.77 -11.82 37.80
C LEU A 30 -25.85 -12.00 36.26
N LYS A 31 -26.25 -10.98 35.47
CA LYS A 31 -26.08 -10.98 33.99
C LYS A 31 -25.17 -9.88 33.43
N ASP A 32 -24.51 -9.12 34.30
CA ASP A 32 -23.72 -7.92 33.94
C ASP A 32 -22.29 -8.20 33.46
N ASP A 33 -21.73 -9.38 33.71
CA ASP A 33 -20.34 -9.69 33.32
C ASP A 33 -20.16 -9.75 31.80
N GLU A 34 -21.17 -10.27 31.08
CA GLU A 34 -21.15 -10.36 29.62
C GLU A 34 -21.16 -8.95 28.97
N ALA A 35 -22.04 -8.08 29.46
CA ALA A 35 -22.14 -6.69 28.99
C ALA A 35 -20.90 -5.88 29.37
N LEU A 36 -20.31 -6.13 30.55
CA LEU A 36 -19.09 -5.48 31.00
C LEU A 36 -17.90 -5.86 30.11
N LEU A 37 -17.70 -7.16 29.86
CA LEU A 37 -16.66 -7.66 28.97
C LEU A 37 -16.82 -7.11 27.55
N PHE A 38 -18.05 -7.07 27.03
CA PHE A 38 -18.30 -6.49 25.72
C PHE A 38 -17.95 -5.00 25.66
N ARG A 39 -18.40 -4.20 26.64
CA ARG A 39 -18.06 -2.77 26.72
C ARG A 39 -16.55 -2.55 26.84
N GLN A 40 -15.88 -3.34 27.66
CA GLN A 40 -14.42 -3.27 27.80
C GLN A 40 -13.73 -3.53 26.46
N GLY A 41 -14.11 -4.57 25.73
CA GLY A 41 -13.56 -4.86 24.41
C GLY A 41 -13.79 -3.71 23.42
N VAL A 42 -14.97 -3.07 23.44
CA VAL A 42 -15.26 -1.89 22.61
C VAL A 42 -14.40 -0.69 22.99
N GLU A 43 -14.20 -0.42 24.28
CA GLU A 43 -13.32 0.67 24.73
C GLU A 43 -11.85 0.40 24.36
N GLU A 44 -11.39 -0.85 24.43
CA GLU A 44 -10.06 -1.25 23.96
C GLU A 44 -9.90 -1.05 22.44
N VAL A 45 -10.94 -1.35 21.64
CA VAL A 45 -10.97 -1.01 20.21
C VAL A 45 -10.90 0.50 19.99
N ARG A 46 -11.68 1.29 20.74
CA ARG A 46 -11.67 2.77 20.64
C ARG A 46 -10.32 3.37 21.00
N ALA A 47 -9.64 2.79 21.99
CA ALA A 47 -8.28 3.15 22.37
C ALA A 47 -7.22 2.72 21.34
N GLY A 48 -7.58 1.89 20.36
CA GLY A 48 -6.67 1.36 19.34
C GLY A 48 -5.82 0.17 19.81
N ASP A 49 -6.09 -0.40 20.99
CA ASP A 49 -5.41 -1.58 21.52
C ASP A 49 -6.13 -2.86 21.06
N TYR A 50 -5.95 -3.20 19.79
CA TYR A 50 -6.61 -4.35 19.16
C TYR A 50 -6.17 -5.70 19.76
N LEU A 51 -4.98 -5.78 20.37
CA LEU A 51 -4.50 -7.00 21.00
C LEU A 51 -5.28 -7.30 22.28
N ARG A 52 -5.45 -6.28 23.14
CA ARG A 52 -6.29 -6.41 24.34
C ARG A 52 -7.75 -6.63 23.97
N ALA A 53 -8.27 -5.85 23.03
CA ALA A 53 -9.65 -6.01 22.55
C ALA A 53 -9.93 -7.45 22.07
N ARG A 54 -9.01 -8.03 21.28
CA ARG A 54 -9.12 -9.42 20.82
C ARG A 54 -9.11 -10.41 21.98
N ALA A 55 -8.25 -10.22 22.98
CA ALA A 55 -8.23 -11.07 24.17
C ALA A 55 -9.57 -10.98 24.95
N THR A 56 -10.10 -9.77 25.12
CA THR A 56 -11.35 -9.51 25.83
C THR A 56 -12.55 -10.10 25.09
N PHE A 57 -12.65 -9.93 23.77
CA PHE A 57 -13.72 -10.56 22.99
C PHE A 57 -13.60 -12.08 22.93
N ASN A 58 -12.38 -12.65 22.81
CA ASN A 58 -12.21 -14.11 22.90
C ASN A 58 -12.64 -14.64 24.27
N LYS A 59 -12.33 -13.92 25.35
CA LYS A 59 -12.79 -14.26 26.69
C LYS A 59 -14.32 -14.23 26.79
N LEU A 60 -14.96 -13.23 26.19
CA LEU A 60 -16.42 -13.13 26.12
C LEU A 60 -17.04 -14.32 25.38
N VAL A 61 -16.54 -14.66 24.18
CA VAL A 61 -17.07 -15.77 23.36
C VAL A 61 -16.84 -17.13 24.04
N THR A 62 -15.72 -17.30 24.74
CA THR A 62 -15.40 -18.57 25.41
C THR A 62 -16.23 -18.79 26.68
N LEU A 63 -16.47 -17.74 27.48
CA LEU A 63 -17.21 -17.82 28.74
C LEU A 63 -18.73 -17.80 28.56
N HIS A 64 -19.24 -17.08 27.55
CA HIS A 64 -20.67 -16.86 27.36
C HIS A 64 -21.15 -17.29 25.97
N ARG A 65 -20.92 -18.55 25.58
CA ARG A 65 -21.15 -19.04 24.19
C ARG A 65 -22.51 -18.69 23.57
N ASP A 66 -23.59 -18.71 24.35
CA ASP A 66 -24.95 -18.39 23.90
C ASP A 66 -25.39 -16.97 24.31
N GLY A 67 -24.41 -16.13 24.65
CA GLY A 67 -24.60 -14.76 25.11
C GLY A 67 -25.10 -13.83 24.00
N LYS A 68 -25.92 -12.85 24.38
CA LYS A 68 -26.47 -11.84 23.46
C LYS A 68 -25.36 -11.01 22.77
N PHE A 69 -24.23 -10.82 23.43
CA PHE A 69 -23.10 -10.02 22.95
C PHE A 69 -22.04 -10.85 22.21
N VAL A 70 -22.20 -12.17 22.14
CA VAL A 70 -21.28 -13.04 21.37
C VAL A 70 -21.34 -12.77 19.87
N PRO A 71 -22.50 -12.72 19.20
CA PRO A 71 -22.50 -12.47 17.76
C PRO A 71 -21.86 -11.12 17.37
N PRO A 72 -22.11 -10.00 18.09
CA PRO A 72 -21.37 -8.76 17.87
C PRO A 72 -19.85 -8.90 18.12
N ALA A 73 -19.45 -9.60 19.18
CA ALA A 73 -18.03 -9.80 19.51
C ALA A 73 -17.30 -10.63 18.43
N GLU A 74 -17.95 -11.65 17.88
CA GLU A 74 -17.42 -12.42 16.74
C GLU A 74 -17.23 -11.56 15.50
N VAL A 75 -18.12 -10.59 15.25
CA VAL A 75 -17.95 -9.62 14.16
C VAL A 75 -16.71 -8.76 14.40
N TYR A 76 -16.50 -8.25 15.62
CA TYR A 76 -15.28 -7.51 15.95
C TYR A 76 -14.01 -8.36 15.78
N LEU A 77 -14.03 -9.63 16.22
CA LEU A 77 -12.92 -10.56 16.04
C LEU A 77 -12.59 -10.79 14.56
N LYS A 78 -13.62 -11.03 13.73
CA LYS A 78 -13.46 -11.16 12.28
C LYS A 78 -12.86 -9.90 11.66
N LEU A 79 -13.41 -8.74 12.01
CA LEU A 79 -12.92 -7.45 11.51
C LEU A 79 -11.46 -7.21 11.87
N MET A 80 -11.05 -7.49 13.11
CA MET A 80 -9.65 -7.36 13.52
C MET A 80 -8.74 -8.33 12.76
N ASN A 81 -9.18 -9.56 12.49
CA ASN A 81 -8.42 -10.51 11.67
C ASN A 81 -8.26 -10.02 10.22
N GLU A 82 -9.32 -9.44 9.64
CA GLU A 82 -9.26 -8.86 8.30
C GLU A 82 -8.32 -7.65 8.24
N ILE A 83 -8.33 -6.79 9.27
CA ILE A 83 -7.41 -5.66 9.39
C ILE A 83 -5.95 -6.14 9.43
N ASP A 84 -5.63 -7.17 10.22
CA ASP A 84 -4.29 -7.75 10.25
C ASP A 84 -3.87 -8.31 8.88
N ALA A 85 -4.77 -9.03 8.21
CA ALA A 85 -4.51 -9.56 6.87
C ALA A 85 -4.26 -8.43 5.86
N LEU A 86 -5.05 -7.36 5.91
CA LEU A 86 -4.90 -6.19 5.06
C LEU A 86 -3.58 -5.46 5.32
N LYS A 87 -3.14 -5.37 6.58
CA LYS A 87 -1.86 -4.78 6.95
C LYS A 87 -0.70 -5.56 6.33
N ILE A 88 -0.72 -6.89 6.43
CA ILE A 88 0.30 -7.76 5.81
C ILE A 88 0.33 -7.57 4.28
N LEU A 89 -0.85 -7.52 3.64
CA LEU A 89 -0.95 -7.29 2.20
C LEU A 89 -0.40 -5.92 1.79
N TRP A 90 -0.70 -4.88 2.57
CA TRP A 90 -0.23 -3.53 2.33
C TRP A 90 1.30 -3.44 2.46
N GLU A 91 1.89 -4.04 3.50
CA GLU A 91 3.35 -4.10 3.69
C GLU A 91 4.04 -4.84 2.53
N ARG A 92 3.45 -5.94 2.04
CA ARG A 92 3.97 -6.66 0.86
C ARG A 92 3.92 -5.78 -0.38
N LYS A 93 2.81 -5.09 -0.63
CA LYS A 93 2.65 -4.20 -1.78
C LYS A 93 3.59 -3.00 -1.72
N GLN A 94 3.85 -2.47 -0.53
CA GLN A 94 4.84 -1.42 -0.33
C GLN A 94 6.25 -1.92 -0.71
N LYS A 95 6.66 -3.09 -0.21
CA LYS A 95 7.95 -3.69 -0.56
C LYS A 95 8.07 -4.00 -2.07
N GLU A 96 7.01 -4.47 -2.70
CA GLU A 96 6.98 -4.65 -4.17
C GLU A 96 7.14 -3.31 -4.90
N GLY A 97 6.48 -2.25 -4.43
CA GLY A 97 6.63 -0.91 -4.99
C GLY A 97 8.06 -0.38 -4.89
N GLU A 98 8.71 -0.57 -3.74
CA GLU A 98 10.11 -0.19 -3.52
C GLU A 98 11.07 -0.92 -4.47
N LYS A 99 10.85 -2.22 -4.70
CA LYS A 99 11.63 -3.02 -5.67
C LYS A 99 11.47 -2.50 -7.10
N ILE A 100 10.23 -2.31 -7.55
CA ILE A 100 9.93 -1.79 -8.89
C ILE A 100 10.52 -0.40 -9.07
N GLN A 101 10.50 0.43 -8.03
CA GLN A 101 11.11 1.76 -8.08
C GLN A 101 12.64 1.68 -8.22
N GLY A 102 13.30 0.73 -7.55
CA GLY A 102 14.73 0.45 -7.71
C GLY A 102 15.07 0.02 -9.13
N GLU A 103 14.38 -0.99 -9.66
CA GLU A 103 14.55 -1.49 -11.04
C GLU A 103 14.33 -0.37 -12.08
N LEU A 104 13.32 0.48 -11.86
CA LEU A 104 13.05 1.63 -12.74
C LEU A 104 14.19 2.67 -12.69
N GLN A 105 14.81 2.89 -11.53
CA GLN A 105 15.95 3.79 -11.42
C GLN A 105 17.18 3.24 -12.13
N GLU A 106 17.46 1.94 -11.99
CA GLU A 106 18.56 1.26 -12.69
C GLU A 106 18.35 1.34 -14.21
N ALA A 107 17.18 0.96 -14.71
CA ALA A 107 16.84 1.05 -16.13
C ALA A 107 16.98 2.48 -16.68
N ARG A 108 16.59 3.51 -15.90
CA ARG A 108 16.79 4.92 -16.29
C ARG A 108 18.26 5.30 -16.39
N GLN A 109 19.10 4.82 -15.48
CA GLN A 109 20.54 5.08 -15.53
C GLN A 109 21.18 4.38 -16.73
N GLU A 110 20.80 3.14 -17.01
CA GLU A 110 21.27 2.40 -18.18
C GLU A 110 20.87 3.08 -19.48
N LEU A 111 19.62 3.52 -19.59
CA LEU A 111 19.11 4.27 -20.73
C LEU A 111 19.91 5.56 -20.94
N LYS A 112 20.19 6.30 -19.85
CA LYS A 112 20.99 7.53 -19.91
C LYS A 112 22.40 7.25 -20.42
N ARG A 113 23.07 6.21 -19.91
CA ARG A 113 24.41 5.81 -20.40
C ARG A 113 24.38 5.40 -21.86
N ALA A 114 23.35 4.67 -22.28
CA ALA A 114 23.17 4.29 -23.68
C ALA A 114 22.97 5.52 -24.58
N GLN A 115 22.15 6.48 -24.14
CA GLN A 115 21.94 7.74 -24.84
C GLN A 115 23.25 8.55 -24.98
N GLU A 116 24.05 8.65 -23.91
CA GLU A 116 25.36 9.32 -23.95
C GLU A 116 26.34 8.64 -24.92
N ARG A 117 26.35 7.29 -24.98
CA ARG A 117 27.16 6.55 -25.96
C ARG A 117 26.73 6.86 -27.40
N CYS A 118 25.44 6.75 -27.71
CA CYS A 118 24.94 7.06 -29.05
C CYS A 118 25.22 8.52 -29.43
N GLN A 119 25.09 9.45 -28.49
CA GLN A 119 25.39 10.86 -28.73
C GLN A 119 26.86 11.07 -29.12
N LYS A 120 27.77 10.40 -28.42
CA LYS A 120 29.21 10.43 -28.73
C LYS A 120 29.50 9.85 -30.12
N GLU A 121 28.90 8.72 -30.46
CA GLU A 121 29.05 8.11 -31.79
C GLU A 121 28.55 9.04 -32.91
N ILE A 122 27.43 9.75 -32.69
CA ILE A 122 26.93 10.75 -33.64
C ILE A 122 27.94 11.89 -33.82
N GLU A 123 28.57 12.36 -32.75
CA GLU A 123 29.58 13.42 -32.82
C GLU A 123 30.86 12.94 -33.54
N ASP A 124 31.30 11.71 -33.29
CA ASP A 124 32.43 11.08 -33.98
C ASP A 124 32.14 10.97 -35.49
N LEU A 125 30.97 10.43 -35.86
CA LEU A 125 30.55 10.30 -37.26
C LEU A 125 30.40 11.65 -37.97
N LYS A 126 29.97 12.70 -37.26
CA LYS A 126 29.93 14.06 -37.83
C LYS A 126 31.33 14.57 -38.16
N ARG A 127 32.30 14.35 -37.30
CA ARG A 127 33.70 14.72 -37.53
C ARG A 127 34.29 13.97 -38.73
N ASP A 128 34.04 12.66 -38.80
CA ASP A 128 34.48 11.84 -39.93
C ASP A 128 33.85 12.30 -41.25
N LEU A 129 32.56 12.66 -41.24
CA LEU A 129 31.86 13.17 -42.40
C LEU A 129 32.43 14.52 -42.88
N GLU A 130 32.77 15.42 -41.95
CA GLU A 130 33.45 16.69 -42.28
C GLU A 130 34.84 16.47 -42.89
N TYR A 131 35.59 15.50 -42.37
CA TYR A 131 36.88 15.12 -42.92
C TYR A 131 36.77 14.52 -44.34
N LEU A 132 35.79 13.65 -44.59
CA LEU A 132 35.55 13.12 -45.93
C LEU A 132 35.15 14.22 -46.93
N LYS A 133 34.38 15.22 -46.48
CA LYS A 133 34.04 16.39 -47.30
C LYS A 133 35.28 17.22 -47.67
N SER A 134 36.23 17.41 -46.75
CA SER A 134 37.45 18.17 -47.07
C SER A 134 38.34 17.42 -48.06
N LEU A 135 38.48 16.10 -47.90
CA LEU A 135 39.18 15.23 -48.85
C LEU A 135 38.56 15.27 -50.25
N ASP A 136 37.23 15.23 -50.35
CA ASP A 136 36.54 15.34 -51.65
C ASP A 136 36.86 16.68 -52.35
N ILE A 137 36.86 17.79 -51.61
CA ILE A 137 37.25 19.10 -52.13
C ILE A 137 38.71 19.09 -52.64
N GLU A 138 39.63 18.47 -51.90
CA GLU A 138 41.03 18.35 -52.32
C GLU A 138 41.20 17.51 -53.59
N LEU A 139 40.50 16.37 -53.68
CA LEU A 139 40.50 15.52 -54.86
C LEU A 139 39.92 16.27 -56.07
N GLN A 140 38.82 16.99 -55.89
CA GLN A 140 38.24 17.84 -56.94
C GLN A 140 39.24 18.91 -57.41
N ARG A 141 39.98 19.56 -56.50
CA ARG A 141 41.02 20.54 -56.84
C ARG A 141 42.14 19.91 -57.66
N ARG A 142 42.68 18.76 -57.23
CA ARG A 142 43.73 18.03 -57.94
C ARG A 142 43.26 17.54 -59.32
N SER A 143 42.02 17.08 -59.43
CA SER A 143 41.45 16.63 -60.71
C SER A 143 41.34 17.75 -61.74
N LYS A 144 41.11 18.99 -61.29
CA LYS A 144 41.07 20.19 -62.15
C LYS A 144 42.45 20.65 -62.59
N SER A 145 43.48 20.47 -61.76
CA SER A 145 44.85 20.91 -62.08
C SER A 145 45.63 19.95 -62.99
N VAL A 146 45.15 18.72 -63.18
CA VAL A 146 45.78 17.69 -64.02
C VAL A 146 45.22 17.69 -65.46
N LYS A 147 44.17 18.48 -65.73
CA LYS A 147 43.66 18.75 -67.07
C LYS A 147 44.27 20.02 -67.64
#